data_AF-A0A958JQ31-F1
#
_entry.id   AF-A0A958JQ31-F1
#
_cell.length_a   1.000
_cell.length_b   1.000
_cell.length_c   1.000
_cell.angle_alpha   90.00
_cell.angle_beta   90.00
_cell.angle_gamma   90.00
#
_symmetry.space_group_name_H-M   'P 1'
#
loop_
_entity.id
_entity.type
_entity.pdbx_description
1 polymer ?
#
loop_
_entity_poly.entity_id
_entity_poly.type
_entity_poly.pdbx_seq_one_letter_code
_entity_poly.pdbx_strand_id
1 'polypeptide(L)'
;MLGSIFQLFGMSTDFYLCYSDKMTQIGSKPFANLSLPETLPQHMAAYAKLVGFIPANPMSCKVVELGCSRGGNLLPIAAFNPNCQCIGVDTVDAEVAEANAHVKAAELNNVSFRSTDLKSFKEDNIDYLICHGVYSWVDEETRRSICRIARECLSPQGLVYLSFDTNPGWHLKGLVRDILQFGKGLYPKIDPSGSSPLGGAKKVIGWLEQGFKAKSESPYTLSMLREFQILASIDAPTIEKEYLEGNHNAFYLSDFIRTTTEAGLSFLGDMRSFIRNFRILPPEV
;
A
#
# COMPACT_ATOMS: atom_id res chain seq x y z
N MET A 1 20.00 -29.70 -3.45
CA MET A 1 19.12 -29.57 -2.26
C MET A 1 19.39 -28.21 -1.65
N LEU A 2 18.59 -27.22 -2.04
CA LEU A 2 18.42 -25.85 -1.52
C LEU A 2 17.66 -25.08 -2.62
N GLY A 3 16.38 -25.42 -2.77
CA GLY A 3 15.50 -24.84 -3.78
C GLY A 3 14.37 -24.10 -3.07
N SER A 4 14.60 -22.85 -2.69
CA SER A 4 13.54 -21.88 -2.33
C SER A 4 14.17 -20.49 -2.36
N ILE A 5 14.02 -19.75 -3.47
CA ILE A 5 14.34 -18.31 -3.50
C ILE A 5 13.08 -17.61 -3.99
N PHE A 6 12.33 -17.05 -3.05
CA PHE A 6 11.17 -16.22 -3.32
C PHE A 6 11.50 -14.82 -2.81
N GLN A 7 11.41 -13.80 -3.66
CA GLN A 7 12.02 -12.52 -3.38
C GLN A 7 11.03 -11.40 -3.18
N LEU A 8 11.29 -10.56 -2.17
CA LEU A 8 10.39 -9.55 -1.66
C LEU A 8 10.91 -8.13 -1.90
N PHE A 9 10.01 -7.26 -2.40
CA PHE A 9 10.17 -5.82 -2.48
C PHE A 9 9.24 -5.12 -1.50
N GLY A 10 9.71 -4.04 -0.87
CA GLY A 10 8.82 -3.14 -0.15
C GLY A 10 9.51 -1.97 0.55
N MET A 11 9.21 -0.76 0.08
CA MET A 11 9.06 0.43 0.90
C MET A 11 8.32 1.52 0.08
N SER A 12 7.19 2.02 0.59
CA SER A 12 6.66 3.32 0.16
C SER A 12 6.67 4.24 1.37
N THR A 13 7.82 4.85 1.65
CA THR A 13 7.94 5.74 2.82
C THR A 13 7.24 7.08 2.68
N ASP A 14 6.78 7.50 1.51
CA ASP A 14 6.08 8.77 1.40
C ASP A 14 5.05 8.71 0.29
N PHE A 15 3.78 8.62 0.68
CA PHE A 15 2.65 8.71 -0.25
C PHE A 15 1.92 10.05 -0.16
N TYR A 16 2.05 10.82 0.91
CA TYR A 16 1.18 11.99 1.08
C TYR A 16 1.53 13.19 0.20
N LEU A 17 2.81 13.55 0.08
CA LEU A 17 3.19 14.84 -0.52
C LEU A 17 3.31 14.79 -2.06
N CYS A 18 3.81 13.69 -2.62
CA CYS A 18 3.94 13.56 -4.08
C CYS A 18 2.58 13.33 -4.77
N TYR A 19 1.57 12.86 -4.02
CA TYR A 19 0.23 12.60 -4.53
C TYR A 19 -0.77 13.73 -4.26
N SER A 20 -0.65 14.51 -3.18
CA SER A 20 -1.55 15.64 -2.91
C SER A 20 -1.51 16.70 -4.03
N ASP A 21 -0.32 16.96 -4.57
CA ASP A 21 -0.11 17.92 -5.67
C ASP A 21 -0.68 17.41 -7.01
N LYS A 22 -0.84 16.09 -7.18
CA LYS A 22 -1.45 15.49 -8.37
C LYS A 22 -2.96 15.25 -8.22
N MET A 23 -3.44 14.96 -7.01
CA MET A 23 -4.87 14.78 -6.69
C MET A 23 -5.68 16.06 -6.82
N THR A 24 -5.05 17.23 -6.70
CA THR A 24 -5.71 18.52 -6.96
C THR A 24 -6.12 18.70 -8.43
N GLN A 25 -5.55 17.93 -9.37
CA GLN A 25 -5.90 17.98 -10.80
C GLN A 25 -6.89 16.89 -11.25
N ILE A 26 -7.08 15.83 -10.47
CA ILE A 26 -7.96 14.70 -10.82
C ILE A 26 -9.05 14.62 -9.74
N GLY A 27 -10.17 15.28 -10.02
CA GLY A 27 -11.22 15.58 -9.04
C GLY A 27 -11.66 14.42 -8.13
N SER A 28 -11.72 14.72 -6.83
CA SER A 28 -12.59 14.19 -5.76
C SER A 28 -13.31 12.85 -5.95
N LYS A 29 -12.63 11.79 -6.41
CA LYS A 29 -13.18 10.44 -6.45
C LYS A 29 -12.45 9.53 -5.47
N PRO A 30 -13.19 8.72 -4.69
CA PRO A 30 -12.65 7.94 -3.59
C PRO A 30 -11.64 6.92 -4.12
N PHE A 31 -10.42 6.93 -3.57
CA PHE A 31 -9.30 6.07 -3.95
C PHE A 31 -9.13 5.94 -5.47
N ALA A 32 -8.39 6.88 -6.04
CA ALA A 32 -8.02 6.81 -7.43
C ALA A 32 -7.43 5.42 -7.76
N ASN A 33 -8.12 4.73 -8.67
CA ASN A 33 -7.72 3.49 -9.33
C ASN A 33 -6.44 3.74 -10.15
N LEU A 34 -5.32 3.89 -9.45
CA LEU A 34 -4.08 4.37 -10.05
C LEU A 34 -3.22 3.21 -10.48
N SER A 35 -2.67 3.33 -11.68
CA SER A 35 -1.54 2.52 -12.09
C SER A 35 -0.33 2.87 -11.24
N LEU A 36 0.39 1.86 -10.78
CA LEU A 36 1.58 2.00 -9.95
C LEU A 36 2.80 1.58 -10.76
N PRO A 37 3.59 2.52 -11.32
CA PRO A 37 4.73 2.21 -12.18
C PRO A 37 5.75 1.26 -11.56
N GLU A 38 5.93 1.30 -10.24
CA GLU A 38 6.82 0.41 -9.48
C GLU A 38 6.35 -1.04 -9.42
N THR A 39 5.07 -1.31 -9.69
CA THR A 39 4.51 -2.67 -9.68
C THR A 39 4.45 -3.30 -11.08
N LEU A 40 4.84 -2.56 -12.12
CA LEU A 40 4.91 -3.10 -13.48
C LEU A 40 5.93 -4.26 -13.53
N PRO A 41 5.59 -5.41 -14.14
CA PRO A 41 6.52 -6.53 -14.28
C PRO A 41 7.87 -6.12 -14.88
N GLN A 42 7.87 -5.22 -15.87
CA GLN A 42 9.10 -4.71 -16.48
C GLN A 42 9.98 -3.96 -15.49
N HIS A 43 9.38 -3.15 -14.62
CA HIS A 43 10.11 -2.38 -13.63
C HIS A 43 10.70 -3.32 -12.57
N MET A 44 9.89 -4.22 -12.03
CA MET A 44 10.33 -5.24 -11.07
C MET A 44 11.47 -6.11 -11.65
N ALA A 45 11.33 -6.54 -12.91
CA ALA A 45 12.34 -7.32 -13.60
C ALA A 45 13.64 -6.55 -13.82
N ALA A 46 13.53 -5.28 -14.23
CA ALA A 46 14.68 -4.42 -14.46
C ALA A 46 15.47 -4.21 -13.17
N TYR A 47 14.79 -3.88 -12.08
CA TYR A 47 15.44 -3.76 -10.77
C TYR A 47 16.09 -5.09 -10.36
N ALA A 48 15.37 -6.20 -10.45
CA ALA A 48 15.90 -7.50 -10.04
C ALA A 48 17.19 -7.88 -10.79
N LYS A 49 17.24 -7.59 -12.10
CA LYS A 49 18.46 -7.76 -12.90
C LYS A 49 19.60 -6.87 -12.43
N LEU A 50 19.33 -5.60 -12.08
CA LEU A 50 20.35 -4.67 -11.58
C LEU A 50 21.01 -5.15 -10.28
N VAL A 51 20.28 -5.87 -9.44
CA VAL A 51 20.81 -6.43 -8.18
C VAL A 51 21.23 -7.90 -8.29
N GLY A 52 21.34 -8.43 -9.52
CA GLY A 52 21.92 -9.74 -9.80
C GLY A 52 20.97 -10.94 -9.76
N PHE A 53 19.65 -10.71 -9.70
CA PHE A 53 18.65 -11.77 -9.84
C PHE A 53 18.20 -11.95 -11.30
N ILE A 54 17.82 -13.18 -11.67
CA ILE A 54 17.29 -13.51 -12.99
C ILE A 54 15.78 -13.73 -12.85
N PRO A 55 14.95 -12.72 -13.15
CA PRO A 55 13.50 -12.82 -13.04
C PRO A 55 12.88 -13.48 -14.27
N ALA A 56 11.65 -13.99 -14.12
CA ALA A 56 10.82 -14.47 -15.23
C ALA A 56 10.63 -13.38 -16.31
N ASN A 57 10.38 -13.76 -17.56
CA ASN A 57 10.24 -12.79 -18.66
C ASN A 57 9.02 -11.87 -18.42
N PRO A 58 9.22 -10.55 -18.18
CA PRO A 58 8.11 -9.65 -17.85
C PRO A 58 7.13 -9.41 -19.01
N MET A 59 7.48 -9.82 -20.24
CA MET A 59 6.62 -9.65 -21.42
C MET A 59 5.67 -10.83 -21.65
N SER A 60 5.83 -11.94 -20.93
CA SER A 60 5.03 -13.17 -21.09
C SER A 60 4.89 -13.89 -19.76
N CYS A 61 4.45 -13.18 -18.73
CA CYS A 61 4.44 -13.63 -17.34
C CYS A 61 3.02 -13.82 -16.79
N LYS A 62 2.92 -14.56 -15.68
CA LYS A 62 1.72 -14.58 -14.84
C LYS A 62 1.85 -13.55 -13.72
N VAL A 63 0.96 -12.56 -13.71
CA VAL A 63 0.89 -11.50 -12.70
C VAL A 63 -0.35 -11.72 -11.82
N VAL A 64 -0.15 -11.69 -10.51
CA VAL A 64 -1.25 -11.77 -9.53
C VAL A 64 -1.22 -10.55 -8.62
N GLU A 65 -2.35 -9.88 -8.45
CA GLU A 65 -2.51 -8.78 -7.50
C GLU A 65 -3.47 -9.16 -6.37
N LEU A 66 -2.95 -9.15 -5.13
CA LEU A 66 -3.72 -9.37 -3.90
C LEU A 66 -4.22 -8.03 -3.35
N GLY A 67 -5.53 -7.91 -3.13
CA GLY A 67 -6.20 -6.65 -2.83
C GLY A 67 -6.32 -5.77 -4.07
N CYS A 68 -6.78 -6.35 -5.17
CA CYS A 68 -6.83 -5.66 -6.46
C CYS A 68 -7.93 -4.59 -6.57
N SER A 69 -8.87 -4.54 -5.62
CA SER A 69 -10.02 -3.64 -5.65
C SER A 69 -10.71 -3.66 -7.03
N ARG A 70 -10.97 -2.48 -7.62
CA ARG A 70 -11.59 -2.29 -8.94
C ARG A 70 -10.64 -2.53 -10.13
N GLY A 71 -9.45 -3.06 -9.89
CA GLY A 71 -8.49 -3.46 -10.93
C GLY A 71 -7.68 -2.34 -11.56
N GLY A 72 -7.64 -1.14 -10.95
CA GLY A 72 -7.01 0.05 -11.53
C GLY A 72 -5.53 -0.10 -11.90
N ASN A 73 -4.80 -0.95 -11.18
CA ASN A 73 -3.40 -1.23 -11.46
C ASN A 73 -3.23 -2.34 -12.52
N LEU A 74 -4.00 -3.42 -12.38
CA LEU A 74 -3.87 -4.61 -13.21
C LEU A 74 -4.45 -4.45 -14.63
N LEU A 75 -5.49 -3.63 -14.81
CA LEU A 75 -6.11 -3.38 -16.12
C LEU A 75 -5.11 -2.78 -17.13
N PRO A 76 -4.37 -1.69 -16.80
CA PRO A 76 -3.29 -1.18 -17.65
C PRO A 76 -2.17 -2.20 -17.88
N ILE A 77 -1.76 -2.96 -16.84
CA ILE A 77 -0.75 -4.02 -16.99
C ILE A 77 -1.19 -5.00 -18.07
N ALA A 78 -2.43 -5.48 -18.02
CA ALA A 78 -2.98 -6.41 -18.99
C ALA A 78 -3.06 -5.80 -20.41
N ALA A 79 -3.52 -4.55 -20.52
CA ALA A 79 -3.65 -3.86 -21.81
C ALA A 79 -2.31 -3.65 -22.53
N PHE A 80 -1.25 -3.31 -21.79
CA PHE A 80 0.09 -3.11 -22.37
C PHE A 80 0.88 -4.41 -22.57
N ASN A 81 0.39 -5.53 -22.02
CA ASN A 81 1.09 -6.82 -22.04
C ASN A 81 0.18 -7.97 -22.49
N PRO A 82 -0.19 -8.03 -23.79
CA PRO A 82 -1.17 -8.99 -24.29
C PRO A 82 -0.76 -10.47 -24.11
N ASN A 83 0.54 -10.74 -23.96
CA ASN A 83 1.06 -12.10 -23.74
C ASN A 83 1.18 -12.47 -22.25
N CYS A 84 0.84 -11.56 -21.33
CA CYS A 84 0.82 -11.84 -19.90
C CYS A 84 -0.56 -12.28 -19.45
N GLN A 85 -0.64 -13.13 -18.44
CA GLN A 85 -1.88 -13.50 -17.77
C GLN A 85 -1.98 -12.74 -16.46
N CYS A 86 -3.06 -11.99 -16.26
CA CYS A 86 -3.27 -11.17 -15.08
C CYS A 86 -4.45 -11.68 -14.25
N ILE A 87 -4.26 -11.82 -12.94
CA ILE A 87 -5.31 -12.25 -12.01
C ILE A 87 -5.37 -11.29 -10.83
N GLY A 88 -6.49 -10.60 -10.66
CA GLY A 88 -6.76 -9.79 -9.47
C GLY A 88 -7.59 -10.57 -8.47
N VAL A 89 -7.24 -10.45 -7.19
CA VAL A 89 -7.95 -11.07 -6.08
C VAL A 89 -8.32 -10.01 -5.05
N ASP A 90 -9.58 -9.97 -4.66
CA ASP A 90 -10.06 -9.13 -3.56
C ASP A 90 -11.13 -9.87 -2.76
N THR A 91 -11.47 -9.38 -1.57
CA THR A 91 -12.58 -9.91 -0.76
C THR A 91 -13.88 -9.14 -0.96
N VAL A 92 -13.83 -7.96 -1.59
CA VAL A 92 -15.01 -7.09 -1.77
C VAL A 92 -15.70 -7.40 -3.10
N ASP A 93 -16.77 -8.21 -3.06
CA ASP A 93 -17.55 -8.64 -4.22
C ASP A 93 -17.94 -7.50 -5.17
N ALA A 94 -18.37 -6.36 -4.62
CA ALA A 94 -18.81 -5.21 -5.41
C ALA A 94 -17.66 -4.60 -6.24
N GLU A 95 -16.45 -4.52 -5.67
CA GLU A 95 -15.27 -3.97 -6.37
C GLU A 95 -14.78 -4.94 -7.45
N VAL A 96 -14.81 -6.25 -7.17
CA VAL A 96 -14.50 -7.30 -8.15
C VAL A 96 -15.50 -7.31 -9.31
N ALA A 97 -16.79 -7.11 -9.02
CA ALA A 97 -17.82 -7.01 -10.05
C ALA A 97 -17.58 -5.79 -10.97
N GLU A 98 -17.20 -4.64 -10.38
CA GLU A 98 -16.85 -3.43 -11.12
C GLU A 98 -15.58 -3.65 -11.97
N ALA A 99 -14.54 -4.28 -11.42
CA ALA A 99 -13.33 -4.64 -12.16
C ALA A 99 -13.64 -5.51 -13.38
N ASN A 100 -14.49 -6.54 -13.21
CA ASN A 100 -14.92 -7.40 -14.31
C ASN A 100 -15.79 -6.66 -15.35
N ALA A 101 -16.54 -5.64 -14.96
CA ALA A 101 -17.24 -4.77 -15.91
C ALA A 101 -16.24 -3.94 -16.74
N HIS A 102 -15.16 -3.44 -16.13
CA HIS A 102 -14.08 -2.75 -16.85
C HIS A 102 -13.36 -3.68 -17.83
N VAL A 103 -13.10 -4.94 -17.46
CA VAL A 103 -12.51 -5.95 -18.38
C VAL A 103 -13.35 -6.09 -19.65
N LYS A 104 -14.68 -6.23 -19.50
CA LYS A 104 -15.60 -6.36 -20.64
C LYS A 104 -15.62 -5.09 -21.48
N ALA A 105 -15.67 -3.92 -20.86
CA ALA A 105 -15.71 -2.64 -21.57
C ALA A 105 -14.41 -2.34 -22.33
N ALA A 106 -13.26 -2.80 -21.83
CA ALA A 106 -11.95 -2.64 -22.46
C ALA A 106 -11.60 -3.79 -23.43
N GLU A 107 -12.49 -4.78 -23.60
CA GLU A 107 -12.29 -5.95 -24.47
C GLU A 107 -11.00 -6.73 -24.18
N LEU A 108 -10.57 -6.76 -22.91
CA LEU A 108 -9.37 -7.48 -22.49
C LEU A 108 -9.67 -8.96 -22.28
N ASN A 109 -8.81 -9.83 -22.81
CA ASN A 109 -8.95 -11.29 -22.74
C ASN A 109 -7.91 -11.97 -21.83
N ASN A 110 -6.96 -11.20 -21.32
CA ASN A 110 -5.78 -11.68 -20.60
C ASN A 110 -5.78 -11.26 -19.12
N VAL A 111 -6.92 -10.77 -18.60
CA VAL A 111 -7.11 -10.40 -17.19
C VAL A 111 -8.43 -10.93 -16.65
N SER A 112 -8.42 -11.38 -15.40
CA SER A 112 -9.62 -11.81 -14.68
C SER A 112 -9.57 -11.38 -13.22
N PHE A 113 -10.73 -11.12 -12.62
CA PHE A 113 -10.84 -10.72 -11.21
C PHE A 113 -11.71 -11.70 -10.44
N ARG A 114 -11.25 -12.14 -9.27
CA ARG A 114 -11.90 -13.15 -8.42
C ARG A 114 -12.15 -12.57 -7.02
N SER A 115 -13.36 -12.77 -6.51
CA SER A 115 -13.64 -12.53 -5.11
C SER A 115 -13.23 -13.77 -4.32
N THR A 116 -12.15 -13.69 -3.55
CA THR A 116 -11.56 -14.85 -2.87
C THR A 116 -10.78 -14.42 -1.64
N ASP A 117 -10.99 -15.14 -0.53
CA ASP A 117 -10.20 -14.99 0.68
C ASP A 117 -8.75 -15.48 0.46
N LEU A 118 -7.78 -14.68 0.88
CA LEU A 118 -6.35 -15.01 0.77
C LEU A 118 -5.97 -16.30 1.53
N LYS A 119 -6.74 -16.70 2.55
CA LYS A 119 -6.55 -17.95 3.28
C LYS A 119 -6.74 -19.17 2.38
N SER A 120 -7.69 -19.13 1.45
CA SER A 120 -8.01 -20.22 0.53
C SER A 120 -7.39 -20.04 -0.86
N PHE A 121 -6.92 -18.85 -1.20
CA PHE A 121 -6.31 -18.57 -2.50
C PHE A 121 -5.09 -19.47 -2.77
N LYS A 122 -5.10 -20.07 -3.96
CA LYS A 122 -4.00 -20.83 -4.55
C LYS A 122 -3.97 -20.58 -6.05
N GLU A 123 -2.75 -20.54 -6.58
CA GLU A 123 -2.45 -20.43 -8.00
C GLU A 123 -1.03 -20.97 -8.20
N ASP A 124 -0.73 -21.52 -9.37
CA ASP A 124 0.59 -22.10 -9.64
C ASP A 124 1.40 -21.20 -10.57
N ASN A 125 2.72 -21.15 -10.37
CA ASN A 125 3.67 -20.45 -11.23
C ASN A 125 3.35 -18.95 -11.41
N ILE A 126 3.15 -18.23 -10.31
CA ILE A 126 3.07 -16.77 -10.32
C ILE A 126 4.47 -16.20 -10.54
N ASP A 127 4.67 -15.43 -11.59
CA ASP A 127 5.95 -14.80 -11.88
C ASP A 127 6.10 -13.45 -11.16
N TYR A 128 5.01 -12.71 -11.03
CA TYR A 128 4.97 -11.41 -10.35
C TYR A 128 3.75 -11.36 -9.43
N LEU A 129 3.98 -11.38 -8.12
CA LEU A 129 2.95 -11.22 -7.10
C LEU A 129 2.98 -9.78 -6.58
N ILE A 130 1.85 -9.08 -6.60
CA ILE A 130 1.71 -7.69 -6.16
C ILE A 130 0.75 -7.68 -4.98
N CYS A 131 1.10 -6.97 -3.91
CA CYS A 131 0.23 -6.70 -2.79
C CYS A 131 0.51 -5.28 -2.30
N HIS A 132 -0.23 -4.33 -2.85
CA HIS A 132 -0.04 -2.92 -2.58
C HIS A 132 -1.13 -2.38 -1.66
N GLY A 133 -0.76 -1.75 -0.55
CA GLY A 133 -1.72 -1.06 0.33
C GLY A 133 -2.57 -2.01 1.18
N VAL A 134 -2.17 -3.27 1.33
CA VAL A 134 -2.92 -4.30 2.08
C VAL A 134 -2.20 -4.70 3.37
N TYR A 135 -0.87 -4.94 3.30
CA TYR A 135 -0.12 -5.62 4.36
C TYR A 135 -0.23 -4.94 5.74
N SER A 136 -0.25 -3.60 5.78
CA SER A 136 -0.41 -2.81 7.01
C SER A 136 -1.83 -2.76 7.58
N TRP A 137 -2.83 -3.11 6.79
CA TRP A 137 -4.26 -2.95 7.13
C TRP A 137 -4.96 -4.25 7.50
N VAL A 138 -4.30 -5.39 7.29
CA VAL A 138 -4.86 -6.70 7.58
C VAL A 138 -4.33 -7.27 8.89
N ASP A 139 -5.04 -8.25 9.45
CA ASP A 139 -4.62 -8.95 10.65
C ASP A 139 -3.41 -9.86 10.43
N GLU A 140 -2.87 -10.42 11.52
CA GLU A 140 -1.69 -11.27 11.46
C GLU A 140 -1.93 -12.56 10.67
N GLU A 141 -3.13 -13.15 10.76
CA GLU A 141 -3.46 -14.38 10.05
C GLU A 141 -3.43 -14.15 8.53
N THR A 142 -4.01 -13.04 8.08
CA THR A 142 -4.01 -12.61 6.68
C THR A 142 -2.61 -12.28 6.19
N ARG A 143 -1.76 -11.63 7.01
CA ARG A 143 -0.33 -11.43 6.66
C ARG A 143 0.40 -12.76 6.49
N ARG A 144 0.13 -13.74 7.34
CA ARG A 144 0.68 -15.10 7.17
C ARG A 144 0.18 -15.75 5.89
N SER A 145 -1.07 -15.54 5.50
CA SER A 145 -1.60 -16.00 4.21
C SER A 145 -0.89 -15.34 3.02
N ILE A 146 -0.61 -14.03 3.07
CA ILE A 146 0.16 -13.33 2.02
C ILE A 146 1.55 -13.95 1.88
N CYS A 147 2.28 -14.16 2.99
CA CYS A 147 3.59 -14.81 2.95
C CYS A 147 3.51 -16.25 2.45
N ARG A 148 2.48 -17.01 2.86
CA ARG A 148 2.22 -18.37 2.37
C ARG A 148 2.03 -18.39 0.86
N ILE A 149 1.19 -17.51 0.31
CA ILE A 149 0.95 -17.40 -1.14
C ILE A 149 2.27 -17.09 -1.85
N ALA A 150 3.03 -16.11 -1.37
CA ALA A 150 4.33 -15.80 -1.95
C ALA A 150 5.27 -17.02 -1.95
N ARG A 151 5.31 -17.78 -0.85
CA ARG A 151 6.15 -18.98 -0.73
C ARG A 151 5.67 -20.16 -1.59
N GLU A 152 4.38 -20.38 -1.69
CA GLU A 152 3.82 -21.60 -2.30
C GLU A 152 3.46 -21.43 -3.77
N CYS A 153 3.12 -20.22 -4.20
CA CYS A 153 2.53 -19.96 -5.50
C CYS A 153 3.48 -19.28 -6.49
N LEU A 154 4.57 -18.65 -6.01
CA LEU A 154 5.56 -18.04 -6.91
C LEU A 154 6.30 -19.11 -7.73
N SER A 155 6.70 -18.74 -8.94
CA SER A 155 7.63 -19.51 -9.76
C SER A 155 9.06 -19.41 -9.19
N PRO A 156 10.01 -20.30 -9.58
CA PRO A 156 11.39 -20.22 -9.11
C PRO A 156 12.13 -18.92 -9.46
N GLN A 157 11.64 -18.18 -10.46
CA GLN A 157 12.15 -16.87 -10.87
C GLN A 157 11.16 -15.75 -10.52
N GLY A 158 10.23 -16.05 -9.61
CA GLY A 158 9.12 -15.19 -9.24
C GLY A 158 9.54 -14.09 -8.25
N LEU A 159 8.89 -12.95 -8.37
CA LEU A 159 9.09 -11.78 -7.53
C LEU A 159 7.78 -11.42 -6.82
N VAL A 160 7.84 -11.04 -5.55
CA VAL A 160 6.73 -10.45 -4.81
C VAL A 160 7.02 -8.99 -4.43
N TYR A 161 6.06 -8.11 -4.69
CA TYR A 161 6.02 -6.74 -4.21
C TYR A 161 5.00 -6.62 -3.08
N LEU A 162 5.44 -6.21 -1.90
CA LEU A 162 4.59 -5.85 -0.76
C LEU A 162 4.85 -4.38 -0.39
N SER A 163 3.82 -3.55 -0.34
CA SER A 163 3.94 -2.25 0.33
C SER A 163 3.34 -2.27 1.73
N PHE A 164 4.00 -1.56 2.63
CA PHE A 164 3.62 -1.44 4.03
C PHE A 164 4.14 -0.12 4.60
N ASP A 165 3.44 0.38 5.61
CA ASP A 165 3.83 1.56 6.35
C ASP A 165 4.96 1.24 7.34
N THR A 166 5.89 2.17 7.50
CA THR A 166 7.15 1.91 8.22
C THR A 166 7.37 2.82 9.42
N ASN A 167 7.90 2.24 10.50
CA ASN A 167 8.43 2.97 11.64
C ASN A 167 9.91 3.35 11.41
N PRO A 168 10.39 4.48 11.99
CA PRO A 168 9.67 5.38 12.90
C PRO A 168 8.82 6.46 12.20
N GLY A 169 8.88 6.58 10.87
CA GLY A 169 8.19 7.65 10.12
C GLY A 169 6.68 7.69 10.37
N TRP A 170 6.04 6.53 10.53
CA TRP A 170 4.62 6.44 10.79
C TRP A 170 4.17 6.94 12.18
N HIS A 171 5.07 7.07 13.16
CA HIS A 171 4.66 7.42 14.53
C HIS A 171 3.86 8.73 14.61
N LEU A 172 4.19 9.71 13.77
CA LEU A 172 3.49 10.99 13.77
C LEU A 172 2.08 10.87 13.18
N LYS A 173 1.92 10.18 12.05
CA LYS A 173 0.60 9.87 11.49
C LYS A 173 -0.23 8.99 12.42
N GLY A 174 0.40 8.02 13.09
CA GLY A 174 -0.22 7.19 14.13
C GLY A 174 -0.77 8.04 15.27
N LEU A 175 -0.02 9.02 15.76
CA LEU A 175 -0.50 9.95 16.78
C LEU A 175 -1.71 10.77 16.30
N VAL A 176 -1.70 11.27 15.07
CA VAL A 176 -2.85 11.98 14.48
C VAL A 176 -4.07 11.06 14.38
N ARG A 177 -3.86 9.80 14.01
CA ARG A 177 -4.91 8.78 14.00
C ARG A 177 -5.49 8.54 15.39
N ASP A 178 -4.66 8.44 16.43
CA ASP A 178 -5.12 8.28 17.82
C ASP A 178 -5.94 9.48 18.30
N ILE A 179 -5.52 10.71 17.95
CA ILE A 179 -6.25 11.94 18.24
C ILE A 179 -7.63 11.94 17.56
N LEU A 180 -7.70 11.52 16.29
CA LEU A 180 -8.95 11.45 15.55
C LEU A 180 -9.90 10.39 16.13
N GLN A 181 -9.38 9.22 16.51
CA GLN A 181 -10.15 8.18 17.19
C GLN A 181 -10.65 8.64 18.56
N PHE A 182 -9.84 9.38 19.31
CA PHE A 182 -10.26 10.01 20.56
C PHE A 182 -11.41 11.01 20.33
N GLY A 183 -11.27 11.90 19.35
CA GLY A 183 -12.33 12.87 19.00
C GLY A 183 -13.61 12.20 18.51
N LYS A 184 -13.51 11.10 17.76
CA LYS A 184 -14.64 10.24 17.37
C LYS A 184 -15.38 9.70 18.60
N GLY A 185 -14.67 9.28 19.65
CA GLY A 185 -15.28 8.79 20.90
C GLY A 185 -15.95 9.89 21.73
N LEU A 186 -15.46 11.13 21.64
CA LEU A 186 -16.04 12.29 22.33
C LEU A 186 -17.27 12.88 21.61
N TYR A 187 -17.49 12.50 20.36
CA TYR A 187 -18.42 13.13 19.42
C TYR A 187 -19.85 13.41 19.95
N PRO A 188 -20.54 12.57 20.74
CA PRO A 188 -21.87 13.00 21.23
C PRO A 188 -21.80 14.13 22.28
N LYS A 189 -20.65 14.36 22.93
CA LYS A 189 -20.47 15.40 23.96
C LYS A 189 -19.97 16.73 23.40
N ILE A 190 -19.02 16.67 22.46
CA ILE A 190 -18.34 17.86 21.91
C ILE A 190 -19.02 18.42 20.65
N ASP A 191 -19.88 17.61 20.03
CA ASP A 191 -20.70 18.03 18.91
C ASP A 191 -22.11 17.43 18.97
N PRO A 192 -22.92 17.79 19.99
CA PRO A 192 -24.28 17.25 20.15
C PRO A 192 -25.19 17.58 18.95
N SER A 193 -24.86 18.65 18.23
CA SER A 193 -25.53 19.12 17.01
C SER A 193 -24.89 18.61 15.71
N GLY A 194 -23.71 18.01 15.79
CA GLY A 194 -22.94 17.58 14.62
C GLY A 194 -23.50 16.31 14.01
N SER A 195 -23.33 16.15 12.70
CA SER A 195 -24.01 15.12 11.92
C SER A 195 -23.24 13.80 11.76
N SER A 196 -21.95 13.72 12.14
CA SER A 196 -21.18 12.45 12.09
C SER A 196 -19.96 12.38 13.03
N PRO A 197 -19.47 11.16 13.37
CA PRO A 197 -18.27 10.98 14.19
C PRO A 197 -17.00 11.66 13.66
N LEU A 198 -16.90 11.84 12.34
CA LEU A 198 -15.84 12.61 11.69
C LEU A 198 -15.87 14.09 12.10
N GLY A 199 -17.05 14.67 12.32
CA GLY A 199 -17.20 16.05 12.79
C GLY A 199 -16.56 16.27 14.16
N GLY A 200 -16.81 15.36 15.10
CA GLY A 200 -16.16 15.37 16.42
C GLY A 200 -14.64 15.25 16.33
N ALA A 201 -14.14 14.35 15.48
CA ALA A 201 -12.71 14.18 15.24
C ALA A 201 -12.06 15.46 14.67
N LYS A 202 -12.68 16.09 13.68
CA LYS A 202 -12.21 17.35 13.07
C LYS A 202 -12.21 18.52 14.06
N LYS A 203 -13.18 18.60 15.00
CA LYS A 203 -13.18 19.63 16.05
C LYS A 203 -11.96 19.54 16.95
N VAL A 204 -11.58 18.33 17.38
CA VAL A 204 -10.39 18.13 18.23
C VAL A 204 -9.12 18.55 17.50
N ILE A 205 -8.98 18.19 16.21
CA ILE A 205 -7.87 18.66 15.37
C ILE A 205 -7.85 20.19 15.31
N GLY A 206 -8.99 20.84 15.08
CA GLY A 206 -9.08 22.30 15.03
C GLY A 206 -8.64 22.99 16.32
N TRP A 207 -8.98 22.43 17.50
CA TRP A 207 -8.51 22.97 18.78
C TRP A 207 -7.00 22.81 18.97
N LEU A 208 -6.46 21.64 18.62
CA LEU A 208 -5.02 21.39 18.70
C LEU A 208 -4.24 22.28 17.72
N GLU A 209 -4.74 22.44 16.49
CA GLU A 209 -4.14 23.30 15.48
C GLU A 209 -4.04 24.76 15.97
N GLN A 210 -5.09 25.29 16.61
CA GLN A 210 -5.07 26.62 17.21
C GLN A 210 -4.03 26.73 18.32
N GLY A 211 -3.99 25.75 19.25
CA GLY A 211 -3.02 25.73 20.34
C GLY A 211 -1.56 25.60 19.85
N PHE A 212 -1.35 24.83 18.79
CA PHE A 212 -0.04 24.65 18.16
C PHE A 212 0.40 25.89 17.37
N LYS A 213 -0.49 26.57 16.65
CA LYS A 213 -0.17 27.85 15.99
C LYS A 213 0.29 28.92 16.98
N ALA A 214 -0.26 28.93 18.19
CA ALA A 214 0.17 29.85 19.25
C ALA A 214 1.55 29.52 19.86
N LYS A 215 2.14 28.36 19.55
CA LYS A 215 3.43 27.86 20.07
C LYS A 215 4.36 27.33 18.97
N SER A 216 4.31 27.95 17.78
CA SER A 216 4.93 27.45 16.55
C SER A 216 6.47 27.42 16.53
N GLU A 217 7.15 27.80 17.60
CA GLU A 217 8.61 27.82 17.69
C GLU A 217 9.21 26.41 17.93
N SER A 218 8.42 25.44 18.39
CA SER A 218 8.90 24.08 18.66
C SER A 218 8.90 23.21 17.38
N PRO A 219 9.99 22.47 17.08
CA PRO A 219 10.03 21.53 15.96
C PRO A 219 8.92 20.48 16.00
N TYR A 220 8.53 20.01 17.20
CA TYR A 220 7.42 19.08 17.36
C TYR A 220 6.09 19.68 16.88
N THR A 221 5.84 20.94 17.25
CA THR A 221 4.64 21.67 16.88
C THR A 221 4.56 21.91 15.38
N LEU A 222 5.69 22.23 14.73
CA LEU A 222 5.77 22.34 13.27
C LEU A 222 5.46 21.02 12.56
N SER A 223 6.01 19.90 13.05
CA SER A 223 5.72 18.57 12.50
C SER A 223 4.24 18.22 12.62
N MET A 224 3.62 18.46 13.77
CA MET A 224 2.17 18.21 13.96
C MET A 224 1.30 19.09 13.06
N LEU A 225 1.65 20.38 12.92
CA LEU A 225 0.92 21.28 12.02
C LEU A 225 1.00 20.83 10.56
N ARG A 226 2.13 20.26 10.14
CA ARG A 226 2.28 19.66 8.80
C ARG A 226 1.34 18.47 8.61
N GLU A 227 1.23 17.58 9.59
CA GLU A 227 0.29 16.46 9.50
C GLU A 227 -1.17 16.93 9.45
N PHE A 228 -1.52 18.00 10.18
CA PHE A 228 -2.87 18.57 10.11
C PHE A 228 -3.16 19.20 8.75
N GLN A 229 -2.16 19.83 8.11
CA GLN A 229 -2.28 20.32 6.74
C GLN A 229 -2.48 19.18 5.74
N ILE A 230 -1.73 18.09 5.89
CA ILE A 230 -1.92 16.88 5.09
C ILE A 230 -3.34 16.37 5.28
N LEU A 231 -3.80 16.19 6.52
CA LEU A 231 -5.15 15.73 6.83
C LEU A 231 -6.25 16.63 6.22
N ALA A 232 -6.05 17.95 6.22
CA ALA A 232 -6.98 18.90 5.62
C ALA A 232 -7.07 18.80 4.09
N SER A 233 -6.05 18.24 3.43
CA SER A 233 -6.03 18.01 1.98
C SER A 233 -6.72 16.71 1.54
N ILE A 234 -7.07 15.84 2.50
CA ILE A 234 -7.69 14.53 2.24
C ILE A 234 -9.22 14.64 2.30
N ASP A 235 -9.91 13.92 1.41
CA ASP A 235 -11.39 13.86 1.45
C ASP A 235 -11.94 13.09 2.66
N ALA A 236 -13.19 13.37 3.00
CA ALA A 236 -13.83 12.77 4.18
C ALA A 236 -13.90 11.22 4.13
N PRO A 237 -14.32 10.57 3.03
CA PRO A 237 -14.30 9.10 2.95
C PRO A 237 -12.92 8.48 3.17
N THR A 238 -11.87 9.10 2.66
CA THR A 238 -10.49 8.63 2.83
C THR A 238 -10.03 8.80 4.28
N ILE A 239 -10.39 9.90 4.95
CA ILE A 239 -10.13 10.06 6.39
C ILE A 239 -10.87 9.00 7.21
N GLU A 240 -12.13 8.72 6.88
CA GLU A 240 -12.93 7.71 7.58
C GLU A 240 -12.26 6.34 7.48
N LYS A 241 -11.89 5.91 6.27
CA LYS A 241 -11.21 4.64 6.02
C LYS A 241 -9.81 4.56 6.65
N GLU A 242 -8.95 5.56 6.41
CA GLU A 242 -7.54 5.49 6.82
C GLU A 242 -7.27 5.90 8.27
N TYR A 243 -8.12 6.73 8.89
CA TYR A 243 -7.86 7.25 10.24
C TYR A 243 -8.92 6.81 11.27
N LEU A 244 -10.15 6.51 10.87
CA LEU A 244 -11.23 6.21 11.83
C LEU A 244 -11.65 4.74 11.85
N GLU A 245 -11.22 3.94 10.88
CA GLU A 245 -11.58 2.53 10.72
C GLU A 245 -10.38 1.58 10.81
N GLY A 246 -10.68 0.32 11.14
CA GLY A 246 -9.77 -0.81 11.01
C GLY A 246 -8.63 -0.86 12.02
N ASN A 247 -7.89 -1.97 11.96
CA ASN A 247 -6.60 -2.10 12.61
C ASN A 247 -5.52 -1.67 11.62
N HIS A 248 -4.49 -0.96 12.09
CA HIS A 248 -3.35 -0.56 11.30
C HIS A 248 -2.06 -0.96 12.01
N ASN A 249 -1.09 -1.47 11.26
CA ASN A 249 0.23 -1.82 11.76
C ASN A 249 1.32 -1.22 10.86
N ALA A 250 2.17 -0.39 11.44
CA ALA A 250 3.44 0.00 10.84
C ALA A 250 4.57 -0.89 11.36
N PHE A 251 5.54 -1.17 10.50
CA PHE A 251 6.62 -2.12 10.78
C PHE A 251 7.99 -1.45 10.73
N TYR A 252 8.92 -1.89 11.56
CA TYR A 252 10.32 -1.63 11.27
C TYR A 252 10.76 -2.53 10.11
N LEU A 253 11.56 -1.98 9.19
CA LEU A 253 12.07 -2.73 8.05
C LEU A 253 12.81 -4.01 8.49
N SER A 254 13.59 -3.93 9.56
CA SER A 254 14.31 -5.08 10.13
C SER A 254 13.38 -6.20 10.57
N ASP A 255 12.28 -5.87 11.25
CA ASP A 255 11.30 -6.86 11.72
C ASP A 255 10.51 -7.47 10.56
N PHE A 256 10.17 -6.66 9.56
CA PHE A 256 9.54 -7.13 8.35
C PHE A 256 10.43 -8.11 7.59
N ILE A 257 11.71 -7.77 7.36
CA ILE A 257 12.69 -8.64 6.71
C ILE A 257 12.83 -9.95 7.49
N ARG A 258 13.01 -9.87 8.82
CA ARG A 258 13.12 -11.06 9.67
C ARG A 258 11.91 -11.99 9.54
N THR A 259 10.71 -11.44 9.71
CA THR A 259 9.45 -12.20 9.66
C THR A 259 9.22 -12.85 8.30
N THR A 260 9.51 -12.12 7.22
CA THR A 260 9.32 -12.63 5.86
C THR A 260 10.39 -13.65 5.48
N THR A 261 11.62 -13.53 6.00
CA THR A 261 12.67 -14.54 5.89
C THR A 261 12.36 -15.82 6.66
N GLU A 262 11.82 -15.72 7.87
CA GLU A 262 11.31 -16.88 8.61
C GLU A 262 10.18 -17.59 7.83
N ALA A 263 9.41 -16.84 7.03
CA ALA A 263 8.40 -17.37 6.14
C ALA A 263 8.95 -17.92 4.80
N GLY A 264 10.27 -17.92 4.59
CA GLY A 264 10.93 -18.48 3.41
C GLY A 264 11.12 -17.49 2.25
N LEU A 265 10.98 -16.18 2.49
CA LEU A 265 11.24 -15.13 1.50
C LEU A 265 12.62 -14.49 1.69
N SER A 266 13.19 -13.93 0.63
CA SER A 266 14.47 -13.22 0.65
C SER A 266 14.24 -11.77 0.25
N PHE A 267 14.71 -10.82 1.07
CA PHE A 267 14.60 -9.41 0.73
C PHE A 267 15.54 -9.05 -0.42
N LEU A 268 14.99 -8.49 -1.51
CA LEU A 268 15.77 -8.10 -2.68
C LEU A 268 16.13 -6.62 -2.67
N GLY A 269 15.21 -5.78 -2.19
CA GLY A 269 15.44 -4.35 -2.06
C GLY A 269 14.18 -3.51 -2.13
N ASP A 270 14.36 -2.24 -2.47
CA ASP A 270 13.30 -1.26 -2.53
C ASP A 270 13.18 -0.66 -3.94
N MET A 271 11.95 -0.60 -4.47
CA MET A 271 11.67 -0.18 -5.84
C MET A 271 11.87 1.32 -6.07
N ARG A 272 11.89 2.13 -5.01
CA ARG A 272 12.05 3.59 -5.09
C ARG A 272 13.47 4.03 -4.74
N SER A 273 14.25 3.18 -4.09
CA SER A 273 15.63 3.44 -3.67
C SER A 273 16.61 3.13 -4.79
N PHE A 274 16.49 3.84 -5.91
CA PHE A 274 17.56 3.92 -6.91
C PHE A 274 18.82 4.60 -6.35
N ILE A 275 18.72 5.15 -5.14
CA ILE A 275 19.80 5.87 -4.51
C ILE A 275 19.86 5.44 -3.04
N ARG A 276 20.60 4.35 -2.77
CA ARG A 276 21.36 4.24 -1.52
C ARG A 276 22.40 5.38 -1.49
N ASN A 277 21.93 6.62 -1.42
CA ASN A 277 22.77 7.81 -1.30
C ASN A 277 23.21 7.90 0.16
N PHE A 278 24.03 6.93 0.58
CA PHE A 278 24.89 7.09 1.74
C PHE A 278 25.82 8.30 1.57
N ARG A 279 25.88 8.92 0.38
CA ARG A 279 26.51 10.21 0.11
C ARG A 279 25.95 11.38 0.92
N ILE A 280 24.78 11.25 1.56
CA ILE A 280 24.26 12.26 2.49
C ILE A 280 24.86 12.08 3.90
N LEU A 281 25.36 10.88 4.20
CA LEU A 281 26.02 10.60 5.47
C LEU A 281 27.48 11.09 5.40
N PRO A 282 28.06 11.48 6.55
CA PRO A 282 29.49 11.71 6.64
C PRO A 282 30.28 10.48 6.14
N PRO A 283 31.47 10.66 5.55
CA PRO A 283 32.30 9.56 5.03
C PRO A 283 32.70 8.48 6.06
N GLU A 284 32.49 8.78 7.34
CA GLU A 284 32.89 7.96 8.48
C GLU A 284 31.85 6.89 8.86
N VAL A 285 30.71 6.85 8.17
CA VAL A 285 29.56 5.95 8.43
C VAL A 285 29.43 4.85 7.39
#